data_AF-X0WY42-F1
#
_entry.id   AF-X0WY42-F1
#
_cell.length_a   1.000
_cell.length_b   1.000
_cell.length_c   1.000
_cell.angle_alpha   90.00
_cell.angle_beta   90.00
_cell.angle_gamma   90.00
#
_symmetry.space_group_name_H-M   'P 1'
#
loop_
_entity.id
_entity.type
_entity.pdbx_description
1 polymer ?
#
loop_
_entity_poly.entity_id
_entity_poly.type
_entity_poly.pdbx_seq_one_letter_code
_entity_poly.pdbx_strand_id
1 'polypeptide(L)'
;ETKITGNPMAPFSVLGSLRKKLIAALEDVVISRPIRQRTHDLKSSVRRILSTCLSSDTSEQTRTSEQTRGIDPTLHVMVRTLQQLHVVLKLGERDLVADFSDIRQYREAVEMAKQENAQLFIATPRIQKPSEMGIFTSLAKCDPAGVLVRNFSGLEYFRDKGVPVTADFSFNATNPMTVAFFQQQGVERIAVSYDCNREQLVNLTSAVAGDLLEVVIHQHMPMFHMEHCVFCSVLSPGTD
;
A
#
# COMPACT_ATOMS: atom_id res chain seq x y z
N GLU A 1 32.18 -35.39 -17.49
CA GLU A 1 31.93 -34.09 -16.86
C GLU A 1 32.94 -33.08 -17.38
N THR A 2 32.50 -31.89 -17.78
CA THR A 2 33.38 -30.85 -18.30
C THR A 2 33.57 -29.79 -17.22
N LYS A 3 34.78 -29.66 -16.67
CA LYS A 3 35.10 -28.71 -15.59
C LYS A 3 35.66 -27.43 -16.21
N ILE A 4 34.99 -26.31 -16.00
CA ILE A 4 35.43 -25.00 -16.48
C ILE A 4 36.33 -24.35 -15.42
N THR A 5 37.57 -24.00 -15.77
CA THR A 5 38.55 -23.35 -14.89
C THR A 5 39.01 -22.02 -15.49
N GLY A 6 39.03 -20.95 -14.68
CA GLY A 6 39.43 -19.59 -15.09
C GLY A 6 38.34 -18.81 -15.82
N ASN A 7 38.75 -17.85 -16.66
CA ASN A 7 37.86 -17.04 -17.52
C ASN A 7 38.05 -17.42 -19.00
N PRO A 8 37.56 -18.58 -19.47
CA PRO A 8 37.71 -18.98 -20.86
C PRO A 8 36.91 -18.06 -21.79
N MET A 9 37.53 -17.67 -22.89
CA MET A 9 36.86 -16.94 -23.96
C MET A 9 35.90 -17.88 -24.69
N ALA A 10 34.59 -17.72 -24.48
CA ALA A 10 33.58 -18.46 -25.22
C ALA A 10 33.24 -17.72 -26.53
N PRO A 11 33.39 -18.35 -27.70
CA PRO A 11 33.00 -17.72 -28.96
C PRO A 11 31.52 -17.34 -28.97
N PHE A 12 31.19 -16.16 -29.47
CA PHE A 12 29.81 -15.68 -29.57
C PHE A 12 28.88 -16.65 -30.32
N SER A 13 29.40 -17.39 -31.29
CA SER A 13 28.67 -18.44 -32.02
C SER A 13 28.23 -19.60 -31.11
N VAL A 14 29.09 -20.00 -30.16
CA VAL A 14 28.81 -21.07 -29.18
C VAL A 14 27.78 -20.58 -28.16
N LEU A 15 27.95 -19.37 -27.63
CA LEU A 15 26.97 -18.74 -26.73
C LEU A 15 25.61 -18.56 -27.41
N GLY A 16 25.60 -18.13 -28.67
CA GLY A 16 24.39 -18.00 -29.47
C GLY A 16 23.68 -19.32 -29.72
N SER A 17 24.43 -20.39 -29.99
CA SER A 17 23.90 -21.75 -30.14
C SER A 17 23.33 -22.30 -28.83
N LEU A 18 24.06 -22.14 -27.73
CA LEU A 18 23.59 -22.53 -26.39
C LEU A 18 22.32 -21.76 -25.99
N ARG A 19 22.28 -20.45 -26.22
CA ARG A 19 21.08 -19.63 -25.96
C ARG A 19 19.88 -20.15 -26.73
N LYS A 20 20.02 -20.46 -28.02
CA LYS A 20 18.93 -21.02 -28.84
C LYS A 20 18.45 -22.37 -28.31
N LYS A 21 19.36 -23.25 -27.91
CA LYS A 21 19.02 -24.55 -27.31
C LYS A 21 18.30 -24.41 -25.97
N LEU A 22 18.75 -23.47 -25.12
CA LEU A 22 18.10 -23.18 -23.83
C LEU A 22 16.70 -22.59 -24.02
N ILE A 23 16.51 -21.69 -24.98
CA ILE A 23 15.19 -21.14 -25.31
C ILE A 23 14.27 -22.25 -25.81
N ALA A 24 14.72 -23.10 -26.75
CA ALA A 24 13.90 -24.21 -27.25
C ALA A 24 13.53 -25.21 -26.14
N ALA A 25 14.47 -25.56 -25.26
CA ALA A 25 14.17 -26.42 -24.11
C ALA A 25 13.20 -25.77 -23.12
N LEU A 26 13.28 -24.45 -22.92
CA LEU A 26 12.34 -23.72 -22.09
C LEU A 26 10.95 -23.67 -22.75
N GLU A 27 10.89 -23.43 -24.05
CA GLU A 27 9.64 -23.45 -24.84
C GLU A 27 8.96 -24.82 -24.75
N ASP A 28 9.72 -25.92 -24.89
CA ASP A 28 9.18 -27.28 -24.74
C ASP A 28 8.56 -27.50 -23.35
N VAL A 29 9.22 -27.02 -22.29
CA VAL A 29 8.70 -27.10 -20.92
C VAL A 29 7.47 -26.21 -20.73
N VAL A 30 7.46 -24.99 -21.29
CA VAL A 30 6.34 -24.05 -21.17
C VAL A 30 5.11 -24.54 -21.96
N ILE A 31 5.33 -25.13 -23.13
CA ILE A 31 4.26 -25.72 -23.97
C ILE A 31 3.73 -26.99 -23.34
N SER A 32 4.57 -27.77 -22.65
CA SER A 32 4.12 -28.93 -21.90
C SER A 32 3.16 -28.46 -20.80
N ARG A 33 1.88 -28.82 -20.92
CA ARG A 33 0.86 -28.43 -19.94
C ARG A 33 1.25 -29.08 -18.60
N PRO A 34 1.59 -28.31 -17.56
CA PRO A 34 1.95 -28.90 -16.28
C PRO A 34 0.76 -29.69 -15.76
N ILE A 35 1.02 -30.88 -15.24
CA ILE A 35 -0.01 -31.68 -14.56
C ILE A 35 -0.43 -30.89 -13.32
N ARG A 36 -1.55 -30.19 -13.41
CA ARG A 36 -2.15 -29.51 -12.26
C ARG A 36 -2.78 -30.58 -11.36
N GLN A 37 -2.04 -30.99 -10.33
CA GLN A 37 -2.63 -31.76 -9.25
C GLN A 37 -3.69 -30.87 -8.58
N ARG A 38 -4.96 -31.22 -8.78
CA ARG A 38 -6.07 -30.57 -8.07
C ARG A 38 -6.21 -31.28 -6.74
N THR A 39 -5.93 -30.59 -5.64
CA THR A 39 -6.27 -31.11 -4.32
C THR A 39 -7.79 -31.23 -4.24
N HIS A 40 -8.30 -32.44 -4.00
CA HIS A 40 -9.75 -32.67 -3.88
C HIS A 40 -10.31 -32.10 -2.57
N ASP A 41 -9.46 -31.89 -1.56
CA ASP A 41 -9.85 -31.29 -0.29
C ASP A 41 -9.45 -29.81 -0.24
N LEU A 42 -10.38 -28.97 -0.72
CA LEU A 42 -10.24 -27.52 -0.68
C LEU A 42 -10.16 -27.00 0.75
N LYS A 43 -10.87 -27.63 1.71
CA LYS A 43 -10.93 -27.15 3.10
C LYS A 43 -9.59 -27.31 3.80
N SER A 44 -8.95 -28.48 3.68
CA SER A 44 -7.60 -28.65 4.26
C SER A 44 -6.56 -27.79 3.55
N SER A 45 -6.69 -27.61 2.23
CA SER A 45 -5.78 -26.74 1.47
C SER A 45 -5.88 -25.28 1.92
N VAL A 46 -7.11 -24.76 2.04
CA VAL A 46 -7.37 -23.40 2.55
C VAL A 46 -6.91 -23.26 4.00
N ARG A 47 -7.20 -24.24 4.86
CA ARG A 47 -6.69 -24.25 6.25
C ARG A 47 -5.18 -24.23 6.31
N ARG A 48 -4.48 -24.94 5.42
CA ARG A 48 -3.02 -24.94 5.35
C ARG A 48 -2.47 -23.59 4.90
N ILE A 49 -3.10 -22.96 3.91
CA ILE A 49 -2.72 -21.61 3.46
C ILE A 49 -2.93 -20.62 4.61
N LEU A 50 -4.11 -20.65 5.24
CA LEU A 50 -4.45 -19.81 6.38
C LEU A 50 -3.49 -20.05 7.53
N SER A 51 -3.15 -21.30 7.86
CA SER A 51 -2.15 -21.57 8.88
C SER A 51 -0.82 -20.97 8.48
N THR A 52 -0.27 -21.21 7.29
CA THR A 52 1.03 -20.64 6.91
C THR A 52 1.05 -19.12 6.93
N CYS A 53 -0.01 -18.46 6.47
CA CYS A 53 -0.10 -17.00 6.45
C CYS A 53 -0.32 -16.38 7.85
N LEU A 54 -0.88 -17.13 8.80
CA LEU A 54 -1.22 -16.65 10.14
C LEU A 54 -0.32 -17.24 11.25
N SER A 55 0.57 -18.19 10.93
CA SER A 55 1.39 -18.97 11.90
C SER A 55 2.67 -18.27 12.35
N SER A 56 2.89 -17.01 11.99
CA SER A 56 3.91 -16.19 12.63
C SER A 56 3.21 -15.37 13.72
N ASP A 57 3.27 -15.84 14.96
CA ASP A 57 2.93 -15.11 16.19
C ASP A 57 1.47 -14.69 16.44
N THR A 58 0.48 -15.37 15.84
CA THR A 58 -0.93 -15.24 16.29
C THR A 58 -1.33 -16.35 17.27
N SER A 59 -0.37 -16.96 17.98
CA SER A 59 -0.66 -17.63 19.25
C SER A 59 -0.84 -16.54 20.31
N GLU A 60 -2.06 -16.38 20.82
CA GLU A 60 -2.53 -15.45 21.88
C GLU A 60 -3.19 -14.13 21.47
N GLN A 61 -3.24 -13.74 20.20
CA GLN A 61 -4.05 -12.58 19.75
C GLN A 61 -5.14 -12.94 18.74
N THR A 62 -5.66 -14.17 18.84
CA THR A 62 -7.11 -14.30 18.70
C THR A 62 -7.67 -13.49 19.88
N ARG A 63 -7.86 -12.17 19.69
CA ARG A 63 -8.72 -11.37 20.56
C ARG A 63 -10.04 -12.11 20.53
N THR A 64 -10.23 -12.91 21.56
CA THR A 64 -11.48 -13.55 21.90
C THR A 64 -12.56 -12.49 21.71
N SER A 65 -13.66 -12.93 21.14
CA SER A 65 -14.91 -12.22 20.86
C SER A 65 -15.58 -11.59 22.10
N GLU A 66 -14.81 -11.01 23.03
CA GLU A 66 -15.24 -10.54 24.35
C GLU A 66 -14.95 -9.06 24.63
N GLN A 67 -14.48 -8.30 23.65
CA GLN A 67 -14.51 -6.84 23.74
C GLN A 67 -15.11 -6.23 22.48
N THR A 68 -16.43 -6.30 22.39
CA THR A 68 -17.22 -5.23 21.76
C THR A 68 -17.09 -3.97 22.63
N ARG A 69 -15.86 -3.44 22.79
CA ARG A 69 -15.71 -2.04 23.18
C ARG A 69 -16.42 -1.29 22.06
N GLY A 70 -17.40 -0.46 22.40
CA GLY A 70 -18.01 0.44 21.44
C GLY A 70 -16.88 1.18 20.74
N ILE A 71 -16.68 0.89 19.46
CA ILE A 71 -15.78 1.69 18.64
C ILE A 71 -16.62 2.90 18.30
N ASP A 72 -16.32 4.02 18.93
CA ASP A 72 -16.91 5.28 18.51
C ASP A 72 -16.42 5.55 17.09
N PRO A 73 -17.33 5.74 16.12
CA PRO A 73 -16.93 5.96 14.74
C PRO A 73 -16.16 7.27 14.64
N THR A 74 -14.91 7.20 14.17
CA THR A 74 -14.06 8.38 13.91
C THR A 74 -14.16 8.79 12.45
N LEU A 75 -14.52 10.05 12.20
CA LEU A 75 -14.51 10.64 10.87
C LEU A 75 -13.11 11.17 10.55
N HIS A 76 -12.49 10.65 9.50
CA HIS A 76 -11.24 11.19 8.97
C HIS A 76 -11.52 12.06 7.74
N VAL A 77 -11.15 13.33 7.78
CA VAL A 77 -11.44 14.28 6.71
C VAL A 77 -10.21 14.54 5.86
N MET A 78 -10.28 14.20 4.57
CA MET A 78 -9.21 14.51 3.61
C MET A 78 -9.40 15.91 3.00
N VAL A 79 -8.38 16.75 3.12
CA VAL A 79 -8.33 18.11 2.58
C VAL A 79 -7.24 18.21 1.51
N ARG A 80 -7.47 19.05 0.50
CA ARG A 80 -6.57 19.27 -0.66
C ARG A 80 -6.02 20.69 -0.77
N THR A 81 -6.47 21.61 0.09
CA THR A 81 -5.94 22.98 0.17
C THR A 81 -5.83 23.44 1.61
N LEU A 82 -4.95 24.42 1.87
CA LEU A 82 -4.84 25.09 3.17
C LEU A 82 -6.17 25.77 3.57
N GLN A 83 -6.93 26.29 2.61
CA GLN A 83 -8.25 26.86 2.87
C GLN A 83 -9.24 25.81 3.38
N GLN A 84 -9.26 24.60 2.79
CA GLN A 84 -10.09 23.51 3.27
C GLN A 84 -9.68 23.07 4.68
N LEU A 85 -8.37 22.95 4.92
CA LEU A 85 -7.84 22.64 6.24
C LEU A 85 -8.32 23.64 7.30
N HIS A 86 -8.19 24.94 7.02
CA HIS A 86 -8.67 26.00 7.92
C HIS A 86 -10.16 25.91 8.23
N VAL A 87 -10.99 25.66 7.20
CA VAL A 87 -12.45 25.53 7.37
C VAL A 87 -12.78 24.32 8.24
N VAL A 88 -12.16 23.17 7.96
CA VAL A 88 -12.41 21.92 8.68
C VAL A 88 -11.96 22.01 10.14
N LEU A 89 -10.81 22.63 10.41
CA LEU A 89 -10.34 22.90 11.78
C LEU A 89 -11.33 23.79 12.56
N LYS A 90 -11.84 24.86 11.93
CA LYS A 90 -12.86 25.75 12.51
C LYS A 90 -14.18 25.04 12.82
N LEU A 91 -14.53 24.00 12.06
CA LEU A 91 -15.73 23.19 12.31
C LEU A 91 -15.56 22.22 13.48
N GLY A 92 -14.34 22.09 14.04
CA GLY A 92 -14.07 21.25 15.20
C GLY A 92 -13.51 19.87 14.88
N GLU A 93 -13.29 19.56 13.60
CA GLU A 93 -12.70 18.28 13.20
C GLU A 93 -11.22 18.20 13.57
N ARG A 94 -10.78 17.03 14.03
CA ARG A 94 -9.41 16.82 14.56
C ARG A 94 -8.66 15.68 13.90
N ASP A 95 -9.33 14.79 13.18
CA ASP A 95 -8.71 13.66 12.49
C ASP A 95 -8.65 13.93 10.99
N LEU A 96 -7.47 14.34 10.51
CA LEU A 96 -7.33 14.99 9.21
C LEU A 96 -6.27 14.30 8.34
N VAL A 97 -6.48 14.34 7.03
CA VAL A 97 -5.50 13.90 6.02
C VAL A 97 -5.27 15.03 5.02
N ALA A 98 -4.03 15.45 4.79
CA ALA A 98 -3.67 16.42 3.75
C ALA A 98 -3.16 15.71 2.48
N ASP A 99 -3.77 16.01 1.33
CA ASP A 99 -3.37 15.56 -0.01
C ASP A 99 -3.19 16.78 -0.92
N PHE A 100 -2.07 17.48 -0.75
CA PHE A 100 -1.74 18.72 -1.45
C PHE A 100 -0.84 18.48 -2.65
N SER A 101 -1.07 19.24 -3.73
CA SER A 101 -0.21 19.22 -4.91
C SER A 101 1.15 19.89 -4.66
N ASP A 102 1.21 20.90 -3.80
CA ASP A 102 2.45 21.61 -3.46
C ASP A 102 3.02 21.11 -2.13
N ILE A 103 4.15 20.40 -2.20
CA ILE A 103 4.82 19.83 -1.04
C ILE A 103 5.27 20.87 0.00
N ARG A 104 5.45 22.13 -0.41
CA ARG A 104 5.91 23.21 0.49
C ARG A 104 4.85 23.61 1.50
N GLN A 105 3.57 23.36 1.18
CA GLN A 105 2.43 23.70 2.03
C GLN A 105 2.29 22.78 3.24
N TYR A 106 2.89 21.58 3.23
CA TYR A 106 2.72 20.62 4.32
C TYR A 106 3.27 21.10 5.66
N ARG A 107 4.35 21.89 5.68
CA ARG A 107 4.90 22.44 6.93
C ARG A 107 3.88 23.34 7.63
N GLU A 108 3.33 24.31 6.89
CA GLU A 108 2.29 25.22 7.37
C GLU A 108 1.04 24.45 7.80
N ALA A 109 0.65 23.42 7.03
CA ALA A 109 -0.50 22.57 7.35
C ALA A 109 -0.36 21.86 8.70
N VAL A 110 0.80 21.24 8.94
CA VAL A 110 1.08 20.55 10.20
C VAL A 110 1.13 21.54 11.36
N GLU A 111 1.72 22.72 11.17
CA GLU A 111 1.75 23.77 12.19
C GLU A 111 0.34 24.25 12.57
N MET A 112 -0.54 24.50 11.58
CA MET A 112 -1.94 24.85 11.83
C MET A 112 -2.69 23.74 12.59
N ALA A 113 -2.50 22.48 12.20
CA ALA A 113 -3.13 21.35 12.89
C ALA A 113 -2.65 21.23 14.35
N LYS A 114 -1.35 21.40 14.60
CA LYS A 114 -0.78 21.37 15.95
C LYS A 114 -1.34 22.48 16.85
N GLN A 115 -1.52 23.69 16.32
CA GLN A 115 -2.11 24.82 17.07
C GLN A 115 -3.54 24.52 17.54
N GLU A 116 -4.30 23.75 16.77
CA GLU A 116 -5.68 23.37 17.06
C GLU A 116 -5.80 22.00 17.76
N ASN A 117 -4.67 21.39 18.15
CA ASN A 117 -4.58 20.03 18.69
C ASN A 117 -5.23 18.95 17.79
N ALA A 118 -5.09 19.10 16.47
CA ALA A 118 -5.56 18.15 15.48
C ALA A 118 -4.45 17.17 15.04
N GLN A 119 -4.83 15.93 14.76
CA GLN A 119 -3.98 14.91 14.16
C GLN A 119 -4.02 15.07 12.63
N LEU A 120 -2.94 15.58 12.05
CA LEU A 120 -2.81 15.70 10.59
C LEU A 120 -1.87 14.64 10.03
N PHE A 121 -2.44 13.75 9.24
CA PHE A 121 -1.71 12.78 8.43
C PHE A 121 -1.40 13.39 7.06
N ILE A 122 -0.21 13.10 6.51
CA ILE A 122 0.15 13.51 5.15
C ILE A 122 -0.03 12.34 4.19
N ALA A 123 -0.79 12.53 3.11
CA ALA A 123 -0.87 11.56 2.04
C ALA A 123 0.42 11.56 1.21
N THR A 124 1.05 10.40 1.06
CA THR A 124 2.26 10.27 0.25
C THR A 124 1.93 10.33 -1.24
N PRO A 125 2.90 10.67 -2.12
CA PRO A 125 2.76 10.45 -3.55
C PRO A 125 2.29 9.02 -3.88
N ARG A 126 1.44 8.89 -4.89
CA ARG A 126 0.95 7.58 -5.36
C ARG A 126 2.03 6.82 -6.12
N ILE A 127 2.79 7.52 -6.95
CA ILE A 127 3.94 6.98 -7.69
C ILE A 127 5.20 7.46 -6.98
N GLN A 128 6.09 6.53 -6.66
CA GLN A 128 7.39 6.81 -6.07
C GLN A 128 8.48 6.22 -6.97
N LYS A 129 9.42 7.06 -7.42
CA LYS A 129 10.62 6.58 -8.11
C LYS A 129 11.81 6.42 -7.16
N PRO A 130 12.77 5.54 -7.50
CA PRO A 130 14.00 5.39 -6.72
C PRO A 130 14.79 6.70 -6.53
N SER A 131 14.77 7.61 -7.51
CA SER A 131 15.47 8.90 -7.45
C SER A 131 14.74 9.96 -6.59
N GLU A 132 13.50 9.70 -6.15
CA GLU A 132 12.61 10.68 -5.53
C GLU A 132 12.47 10.46 -4.01
N MET A 133 13.34 9.66 -3.38
CA MET A 133 13.27 9.41 -1.92
C MET A 133 13.40 10.69 -1.07
N GLY A 134 13.93 11.76 -1.67
CA GLY A 134 13.96 13.10 -1.08
C GLY A 134 12.56 13.66 -0.78
N ILE A 135 11.53 13.22 -1.49
CA ILE A 135 10.14 13.62 -1.20
C ILE A 135 9.72 13.08 0.16
N PHE A 136 9.85 11.77 0.42
CA PHE A 136 9.51 11.20 1.74
C PHE A 136 10.33 11.83 2.88
N THR A 137 11.60 12.14 2.63
CA THR A 137 12.44 12.86 3.59
C THR A 137 11.89 14.26 3.89
N SER A 138 11.37 14.96 2.88
CA SER A 138 10.78 16.28 3.05
C SER A 138 9.45 16.22 3.81
N LEU A 139 8.62 15.20 3.55
CA LEU A 139 7.37 14.98 4.29
C LEU A 139 7.65 14.63 5.76
N ALA A 140 8.61 13.73 6.03
CA ALA A 140 8.99 13.37 7.40
C ALA A 140 9.51 14.58 8.20
N LYS A 141 10.25 15.49 7.55
CA LYS A 141 10.72 16.75 8.18
C LYS A 141 9.61 17.73 8.54
N CYS A 142 8.40 17.55 8.03
CA CYS A 142 7.24 18.34 8.44
C CYS A 142 6.71 17.89 9.82
N ASP A 143 7.19 16.75 10.34
CA ASP A 143 6.79 16.20 11.64
C ASP A 143 5.26 16.04 11.79
N PRO A 144 4.58 15.34 10.83
CA PRO A 144 3.15 15.12 10.90
C PRO A 144 2.79 14.14 12.02
N ALA A 145 1.50 14.08 12.38
CA ALA A 145 0.99 13.05 13.29
C ALA A 145 1.19 11.63 12.73
N GLY A 146 1.18 11.50 11.40
CA GLY A 146 1.47 10.28 10.69
C GLY A 146 1.39 10.48 9.18
N VAL A 147 1.39 9.38 8.43
CA VAL A 147 1.28 9.41 6.97
C VAL A 147 0.23 8.42 6.46
N LEU A 148 -0.51 8.84 5.44
CA LEU A 148 -1.32 7.94 4.61
C LEU A 148 -0.45 7.46 3.44
N VAL A 149 0.14 6.27 3.57
CA VAL A 149 0.98 5.69 2.53
C VAL A 149 0.13 5.14 1.41
N ARG A 150 0.62 5.31 0.17
CA ARG A 150 -0.09 4.92 -1.06
C ARG A 150 0.68 3.91 -1.92
N ASN A 151 1.87 3.52 -1.48
CA ASN A 151 2.71 2.48 -2.06
C ASN A 151 3.62 1.87 -0.99
N PHE A 152 4.17 0.69 -1.28
CA PHE A 152 4.98 -0.08 -0.33
C PHE A 152 6.30 0.61 0.06
N SER A 153 6.91 1.36 -0.86
CA SER A 153 8.14 2.12 -0.55
C SER A 153 7.90 3.19 0.52
N GLY A 154 6.74 3.85 0.49
CA GLY A 154 6.31 4.76 1.55
C GLY A 154 6.13 4.03 2.89
N LEU A 155 5.44 2.88 2.88
CA LEU A 155 5.24 2.05 4.07
C LEU A 155 6.58 1.73 4.75
N GLU A 156 7.52 1.16 4.01
CA GLU A 156 8.83 0.80 4.56
C GLU A 156 9.59 2.02 5.07
N TYR A 157 9.64 3.10 4.29
CA TYR A 157 10.38 4.30 4.66
C TYR A 157 9.89 4.92 5.97
N PHE A 158 8.58 5.13 6.11
CA PHE A 158 8.02 5.83 7.28
C PHE A 158 7.99 4.95 8.52
N ARG A 159 7.73 3.64 8.36
CA ARG A 159 7.86 2.65 9.44
C ARG A 159 9.29 2.64 10.01
N ASP A 160 10.29 2.57 9.14
CA ASP A 160 11.70 2.53 9.57
C ASP A 160 12.14 3.85 10.23
N LYS A 161 11.41 4.94 10.00
CA LYS A 161 11.58 6.24 10.68
C LYS A 161 10.77 6.38 11.96
N GLY A 162 9.93 5.40 12.31
CA GLY A 162 9.05 5.46 13.47
C GLY A 162 7.91 6.48 13.34
N VAL A 163 7.56 6.88 12.12
CA VAL A 163 6.39 7.74 11.85
C VAL A 163 5.15 6.85 11.74
N PRO A 164 4.03 7.14 12.45
CA PRO A 164 2.80 6.38 12.34
C PRO A 164 2.31 6.26 10.89
N VAL A 165 1.86 5.07 10.49
CA VAL A 165 1.48 4.76 9.11
C VAL A 165 0.05 4.24 9.02
N THR A 166 -0.71 4.83 8.10
CA THR A 166 -2.02 4.32 7.65
C THR A 166 -1.95 4.01 6.16
N ALA A 167 -2.67 2.98 5.70
CA ALA A 167 -2.65 2.54 4.32
C ALA A 167 -3.87 3.02 3.53
N ASP A 168 -3.62 3.62 2.37
CA ASP A 168 -4.63 4.01 1.39
C ASP A 168 -5.28 2.79 0.72
N PHE A 169 -6.45 2.99 0.13
CA PHE A 169 -7.20 1.94 -0.56
C PHE A 169 -6.38 1.23 -1.64
N SER A 170 -5.33 1.88 -2.17
CA SER A 170 -4.41 1.33 -3.16
C SER A 170 -3.66 0.06 -2.71
N PHE A 171 -3.63 -0.22 -1.40
CA PHE A 171 -3.05 -1.44 -0.85
C PHE A 171 -3.92 -2.69 -1.04
N ASN A 172 -5.12 -2.54 -1.62
CA ASN A 172 -6.00 -3.65 -2.02
C ASN A 172 -6.37 -4.60 -0.88
N ALA A 173 -6.62 -4.05 0.31
CA ALA A 173 -7.13 -4.78 1.45
C ALA A 173 -8.57 -5.26 1.18
N THR A 174 -8.68 -6.51 0.71
CA THR A 174 -9.94 -7.16 0.29
C THR A 174 -10.29 -8.40 1.09
N ASN A 175 -9.38 -8.86 1.95
CA ASN A 175 -9.53 -10.07 2.74
C ASN A 175 -8.70 -9.97 4.04
N PRO A 176 -9.01 -10.79 5.07
CA PRO A 176 -8.31 -10.72 6.35
C PRO A 176 -6.81 -10.99 6.28
N MET A 177 -6.33 -11.81 5.33
CA MET A 177 -4.89 -12.10 5.21
C MET A 177 -4.12 -10.86 4.75
N THR A 178 -4.65 -10.11 3.79
CA THR A 178 -4.04 -8.85 3.35
C THR A 178 -4.00 -7.83 4.49
N VAL A 179 -5.07 -7.74 5.28
CA VAL A 179 -5.12 -6.85 6.44
C VAL A 179 -4.10 -7.27 7.50
N ALA A 180 -4.06 -8.55 7.87
CA ALA A 180 -3.10 -9.08 8.83
C ALA A 180 -1.65 -8.87 8.38
N PHE A 181 -1.36 -9.04 7.08
CA PHE A 181 -0.05 -8.76 6.51
C PHE A 181 0.36 -7.30 6.76
N PHE A 182 -0.48 -6.32 6.42
CA PHE A 182 -0.13 -4.91 6.61
C PHE A 182 -0.09 -4.48 8.08
N GLN A 183 -0.93 -5.09 8.92
CA GLN A 183 -0.84 -4.91 10.37
C GLN A 183 0.52 -5.37 10.91
N GLN A 184 1.01 -6.54 10.47
CA GLN A 184 2.36 -7.02 10.81
C GLN A 184 3.48 -6.13 10.25
N GLN A 185 3.21 -5.42 9.15
CA GLN A 185 4.12 -4.39 8.63
C GLN A 185 4.04 -3.06 9.40
N GLY A 186 3.26 -2.95 10.48
CA GLY A 186 3.16 -1.75 11.32
C GLY A 186 2.12 -0.73 10.87
N VAL A 187 1.17 -1.11 10.02
CA VAL A 187 0.05 -0.22 9.66
C VAL A 187 -0.99 -0.17 10.77
N GLU A 188 -1.36 1.03 11.20
CA GLU A 188 -2.31 1.27 12.30
C GLU A 188 -3.77 1.29 11.83
N ARG A 189 -4.00 1.72 10.58
CA ARG A 189 -5.33 1.81 9.96
C ARG A 189 -5.23 1.60 8.46
N ILE A 190 -6.18 0.86 7.88
CA ILE A 190 -6.17 0.48 6.46
C ILE A 190 -7.52 0.84 5.82
N ALA A 191 -7.49 1.67 4.79
CA ALA A 191 -8.66 1.91 3.95
C ALA A 191 -9.01 0.65 3.14
N VAL A 192 -10.26 0.19 3.27
CA VAL A 192 -10.74 -0.98 2.53
C VAL A 192 -10.73 -0.69 1.03
N SER A 193 -10.32 -1.69 0.24
CA SER A 193 -10.28 -1.57 -1.22
C SER A 193 -11.66 -1.28 -1.80
N TYR A 194 -11.70 -0.40 -2.80
CA TYR A 194 -12.92 -0.10 -3.56
C TYR A 194 -13.39 -1.25 -4.44
N ASP A 195 -12.57 -2.29 -4.61
CA ASP A 195 -12.96 -3.50 -5.32
C ASP A 195 -13.87 -4.42 -4.47
N CYS A 196 -13.99 -4.15 -3.16
CA CYS A 196 -14.91 -4.88 -2.31
C CYS A 196 -16.35 -4.48 -2.60
N ASN A 197 -17.18 -5.47 -2.93
CA ASN A 197 -18.63 -5.29 -2.90
C ASN A 197 -19.15 -5.25 -1.44
N ARG A 198 -20.44 -4.95 -1.28
CA ARG A 198 -21.09 -4.85 0.04
C ARG A 198 -20.90 -6.11 0.90
N GLU A 199 -21.11 -7.29 0.32
CA GLU A 199 -21.01 -8.57 1.05
C GLU A 199 -19.57 -8.84 1.48
N GLN A 200 -18.61 -8.58 0.61
CA GLN A 200 -17.18 -8.69 0.91
C GLN A 200 -16.77 -7.73 2.04
N LEU A 201 -17.24 -6.48 2.00
CA LEU A 201 -16.97 -5.50 3.04
C LEU A 201 -17.55 -5.95 4.40
N VAL A 202 -18.81 -6.39 4.44
CA VAL A 202 -19.45 -6.88 5.68
C VAL A 202 -18.74 -8.12 6.22
N ASN A 203 -18.33 -9.03 5.34
CA ASN A 203 -17.57 -10.23 5.74
C ASN A 203 -16.18 -9.85 6.27
N LEU A 204 -15.52 -8.86 5.67
CA LEU A 204 -14.21 -8.38 6.12
C LEU A 204 -14.30 -7.71 7.49
N THR A 205 -15.27 -6.82 7.71
CA THR A 205 -15.48 -6.14 9.00
C THR A 205 -15.90 -7.10 10.12
N SER A 206 -16.49 -8.24 9.78
CA SER A 206 -16.80 -9.31 10.74
C SER A 206 -15.58 -10.18 11.10
N ALA A 207 -14.54 -10.18 10.27
CA ALA A 207 -13.37 -11.04 10.39
C ALA A 207 -12.11 -10.33 10.90
N VAL A 208 -12.12 -9.00 10.95
CA VAL A 208 -10.99 -8.13 11.32
C VAL A 208 -11.46 -7.15 12.40
N ALA A 209 -10.56 -6.75 13.30
CA ALA A 209 -10.87 -5.74 14.29
C ALA A 209 -11.27 -4.40 13.63
N GLY A 210 -12.40 -3.84 14.04
CA GLY A 210 -12.99 -2.67 13.38
C GLY A 210 -12.16 -1.39 13.50
N ASP A 211 -11.31 -1.29 14.53
CA ASP A 211 -10.36 -0.17 14.76
C ASP A 211 -9.24 -0.13 13.71
N LEU A 212 -8.97 -1.24 13.02
CA LEU A 212 -7.96 -1.34 11.97
C LEU A 212 -8.49 -0.95 10.58
N LEU A 213 -9.81 -0.94 10.38
CA LEU A 213 -10.41 -0.73 9.06
C LEU A 213 -10.98 0.68 8.92
N GLU A 214 -10.71 1.32 7.79
CA GLU A 214 -11.34 2.57 7.38
C GLU A 214 -12.23 2.34 6.15
N VAL A 215 -13.47 2.79 6.22
CA VAL A 215 -14.41 2.73 5.09
C VAL A 215 -14.59 4.13 4.51
N VAL A 216 -14.24 4.29 3.24
CA VAL A 216 -14.37 5.59 2.56
C VAL A 216 -15.82 5.79 2.12
N ILE A 217 -16.51 6.75 2.73
CA ILE A 217 -17.93 7.04 2.49
C ILE A 217 -18.17 8.10 1.40
N HIS A 218 -17.17 8.93 1.12
CA HIS A 218 -17.26 9.97 0.09
C HIS A 218 -15.90 10.18 -0.57
N GLN A 219 -15.85 10.06 -1.90
CA GLN A 219 -14.62 10.22 -2.66
C GLN A 219 -14.88 10.62 -4.12
N HIS A 220 -13.85 11.21 -4.72
CA HIS A 220 -13.73 11.24 -6.17
C HIS A 220 -12.91 10.03 -6.60
N MET A 221 -13.53 9.08 -7.30
CA MET A 221 -12.84 7.90 -7.81
C MET A 221 -11.79 8.35 -8.83
N PRO A 222 -10.49 8.14 -8.57
CA PRO A 222 -9.47 8.50 -9.56
C PRO A 222 -9.61 7.58 -10.77
N MET A 223 -9.75 8.16 -11.98
CA MET A 223 -9.78 7.36 -13.22
C MET A 223 -8.38 6.86 -13.59
N PHE A 224 -7.40 7.78 -13.65
CA PHE A 224 -6.01 7.47 -13.95
C PHE A 224 -5.09 8.37 -13.14
N HIS A 225 -4.02 7.79 -12.59
CA HIS A 225 -2.91 8.54 -12.03
C HIS A 225 -1.67 8.24 -12.86
N MET A 226 -1.07 9.29 -13.40
CA MET A 226 0.11 9.18 -14.24
C MET A 226 1.19 10.05 -13.65
N GLU A 227 2.43 9.66 -13.90
CA GLU A 227 3.59 10.42 -13.47
C GLU A 227 3.70 11.75 -14.22
N HIS A 228 3.49 11.73 -15.53
CA HIS A 228 3.53 12.92 -16.36
C HIS A 228 2.13 13.46 -16.59
N CYS A 229 2.00 14.79 -16.55
CA CYS A 229 0.84 15.45 -17.10
C CYS A 229 0.78 15.14 -18.60
N VAL A 230 -0.18 14.32 -19.03
CA VAL A 230 -0.39 14.00 -20.46
C VAL A 230 -0.57 15.26 -21.31
N PHE A 231 -1.11 16.33 -20.72
CA PHE A 231 -1.24 17.59 -21.42
C PHE A 231 0.12 18.21 -21.75
N CYS A 232 1.02 18.31 -20.77
CA CYS A 232 2.35 18.86 -20.98
C CYS A 232 3.24 17.91 -21.80
N SER A 233 3.10 16.59 -21.62
CA SER A 233 3.97 15.62 -22.29
C SER A 233 3.57 15.33 -23.74
N VAL A 234 2.28 15.38 -24.09
CA VAL A 234 1.81 14.95 -25.42
C VAL A 234 0.73 15.83 -26.07
N LEU A 235 0.01 16.69 -25.33
CA LEU A 235 -1.11 17.47 -25.90
C LEU A 235 -0.89 18.98 -25.99
N SER A 236 0.27 19.48 -25.57
CA SER A 236 0.61 20.90 -25.68
C SER A 236 2.11 21.08 -25.94
N PRO A 237 2.51 22.21 -26.55
CA PRO A 237 3.92 22.59 -26.63
C PRO A 237 4.48 23.09 -25.29
N GLY A 238 3.70 23.05 -24.19
CA GLY A 238 4.10 23.55 -22.89
C GLY A 238 4.99 22.57 -22.14
N THR A 239 6.19 23.00 -21.81
CA THR A 239 7.06 22.34 -20.82
C THR A 239 6.77 22.92 -19.45
N ASP A 240 5.76 22.37 -18.76
CA ASP A 240 5.62 22.24 -17.29
C ASP A 240 4.17 21.94 -16.90
#